data_AF-A0A519YBC0-F1
#
_entry.id   AF-A0A519YBC0-F1
#
_cell.length_a   1.000
_cell.length_b   1.000
_cell.length_c   1.000
_cell.angle_alpha   90.00
_cell.angle_beta   90.00
_cell.angle_gamma   90.00
#
_symmetry.space_group_name_H-M   'P 1'
#
loop_
_entity.id
_entity.type
_entity.pdbx_description
1 polymer ?
#
loop_
_entity_poly.entity_id
_entity_poly.type
_entity_poly.pdbx_seq_one_letter_code
_entity_poly.pdbx_strand_id
1 'polypeptide(L)'
;SDAQAREDARTLTADALLHTLEENVAHPWKPPGGGFEGAQSHDVIHGLDVSVALGLGRRVPDDRLDRVLGGVGPKHVKYFGTDLTGVQLTADDHPWTYGAGAPLRGSAQDLLLVLCGRRLPPGHLTGEPSPRFTATV
;
A
#
# COMPACT_ATOMS: atom_id res chain seq x y z
N SER A 1 -9.99 12.45 7.48
CA SER A 1 -11.15 11.57 7.79
C SER A 1 -12.05 11.53 6.56
N ASP A 2 -12.95 10.56 6.45
CA ASP A 2 -13.91 10.49 5.34
C ASP A 2 -14.76 11.75 5.22
N ALA A 3 -15.15 12.34 6.34
CA ALA A 3 -15.89 13.60 6.36
C ALA A 3 -15.09 14.73 5.72
N GLN A 4 -13.81 14.88 6.08
CA GLN A 4 -12.94 15.89 5.48
C GLN A 4 -12.72 15.62 3.98
N ALA A 5 -12.42 14.38 3.60
CA ALA A 5 -12.20 14.03 2.20
C ALA A 5 -13.43 14.31 1.32
N ARG A 6 -14.64 14.05 1.83
CA ARG A 6 -15.89 14.39 1.13
C ARG A 6 -16.11 15.90 1.02
N GLU A 7 -15.79 16.65 2.06
CA GLU A 7 -15.92 18.10 2.05
C GLU A 7 -14.90 18.75 1.10
N ASP A 8 -13.65 18.29 1.10
CA ASP A 8 -12.60 18.75 0.17
C ASP A 8 -13.02 18.46 -1.27
N ALA A 9 -13.49 17.24 -1.56
CA ALA A 9 -13.98 16.89 -2.90
C ALA A 9 -15.21 17.69 -3.35
N ARG A 10 -16.01 18.20 -2.40
CA ARG A 10 -17.19 19.04 -2.67
C ARG A 10 -16.80 20.51 -2.91
N THR A 11 -15.73 20.99 -2.28
CA THR A 11 -15.41 22.42 -2.21
C THR A 11 -14.19 22.83 -3.03
N LEU A 12 -13.29 21.90 -3.35
CA LEU A 12 -12.08 22.15 -4.11
C LEU A 12 -12.16 21.53 -5.51
N THR A 13 -11.60 22.24 -6.49
CA THR A 13 -11.29 21.62 -7.79
C THR A 13 -10.08 20.70 -7.65
N ALA A 14 -9.86 19.83 -8.65
CA ALA A 14 -8.67 18.97 -8.67
C ALA A 14 -7.37 19.79 -8.64
N ASP A 15 -7.31 20.90 -9.37
CA ASP A 15 -6.14 21.80 -9.38
C ASP A 15 -5.93 22.48 -8.02
N ALA A 16 -7.02 22.92 -7.37
CA ALA A 16 -6.92 23.52 -6.04
C ALA A 16 -6.43 22.50 -5.00
N LEU A 17 -6.92 21.26 -5.06
CA LEU A 17 -6.46 20.17 -4.19
C LEU A 17 -4.99 19.82 -4.45
N LEU A 18 -4.54 19.84 -5.71
CA LEU A 18 -3.12 19.64 -6.02
C LEU A 18 -2.28 20.79 -5.44
N HIS A 19 -2.73 22.02 -5.58
CA HIS A 19 -2.02 23.19 -5.08
C HIS A 19 -1.83 23.13 -3.55
N THR A 20 -2.82 22.66 -2.80
CA THR A 20 -2.66 22.50 -1.34
C THR A 20 -1.55 21.50 -1.00
N LEU A 21 -1.39 20.42 -1.78
CA LEU A 21 -0.29 19.46 -1.60
C LEU A 21 1.07 20.10 -1.93
N GLU A 22 1.16 20.88 -3.00
CA GLU A 22 2.38 21.59 -3.40
C GLU A 22 2.84 22.59 -2.33
N GLU A 23 1.92 23.41 -1.81
CA GLU A 23 2.22 24.40 -0.76
C GLU A 23 2.70 23.74 0.53
N ASN A 24 2.33 22.49 0.78
CA ASN A 24 2.62 21.78 2.04
C ASN A 24 3.73 20.73 1.91
N VAL A 25 4.39 20.60 0.76
CA VAL A 25 5.40 19.54 0.52
C VAL A 25 6.56 19.54 1.53
N ALA A 26 6.94 20.72 2.02
CA ALA A 26 8.02 20.91 2.98
C ALA A 26 7.52 21.17 4.42
N HIS A 27 6.22 20.96 4.69
CA HIS A 27 5.64 21.27 5.99
C HIS A 27 6.26 20.38 7.10
N PRO A 28 6.75 20.94 8.21
CA PRO A 28 7.55 20.19 9.21
C PRO A 28 6.71 19.30 10.13
N TRP A 29 5.38 19.31 9.97
CA TRP A 29 4.48 18.52 10.79
C TRP A 29 4.71 17.02 10.60
N LYS A 30 4.68 16.30 11.71
CA LYS A 30 4.82 14.84 11.74
C LYS A 30 3.57 14.23 12.34
N PRO A 31 2.94 13.23 11.70
CA PRO A 31 1.81 12.56 12.28
C PRO A 31 2.23 11.82 13.57
N PRO A 32 1.40 11.87 14.63
CA PRO A 32 1.67 11.15 15.85
C PRO A 32 1.73 9.63 15.60
N GLY A 33 2.64 8.94 16.30
CA GLY A 33 2.78 7.48 16.26
C GLY A 33 3.70 6.92 15.16
N GLY A 34 3.82 7.59 14.00
CA GLY A 34 4.58 7.08 12.85
C GLY A 34 5.62 8.04 12.25
N GLY A 35 5.58 9.33 12.58
CA GLY A 35 6.53 10.30 12.03
C GLY A 35 6.50 10.37 10.49
N PHE A 36 7.62 10.73 9.88
CA PHE A 36 7.73 10.84 8.42
C PHE A 36 7.65 9.48 7.70
N GLU A 37 8.17 8.41 8.30
CA GLU A 37 8.08 7.07 7.71
C GLU A 37 6.64 6.55 7.71
N GLY A 38 5.88 6.82 8.77
CA GLY A 38 4.45 6.57 8.81
C GLY A 38 3.70 7.37 7.74
N ALA A 39 4.01 8.66 7.58
CA ALA A 39 3.42 9.48 6.53
C ALA A 39 3.72 8.92 5.13
N GLN A 40 4.97 8.58 4.83
CA GLN A 40 5.36 7.98 3.55
C GLN A 40 4.65 6.64 3.30
N SER A 41 4.51 5.82 4.35
CA SER A 41 3.78 4.54 4.24
C SER A 41 2.32 4.78 3.85
N HIS A 42 1.67 5.79 4.42
CA HIS A 42 0.30 6.16 4.06
C HIS A 42 0.20 6.62 2.61
N ASP A 43 1.09 7.50 2.15
CA ASP A 43 1.09 7.99 0.76
C ASP A 43 1.29 6.85 -0.26
N VAL A 44 2.21 5.92 0.05
CA VAL A 44 2.46 4.76 -0.79
C VAL A 44 1.24 3.83 -0.83
N ILE A 45 0.75 3.41 0.34
CA ILE A 45 -0.34 2.43 0.45
C ILE A 45 -1.64 3.00 -0.11
N HIS A 46 -2.02 4.22 0.24
CA HIS A 46 -3.28 4.81 -0.24
C HIS A 46 -3.20 5.26 -1.71
N GLY A 47 -2.02 5.68 -2.19
CA GLY A 47 -1.81 5.88 -3.61
C GLY A 47 -1.98 4.57 -4.41
N LEU A 48 -1.56 3.44 -3.83
CA LEU A 48 -1.78 2.11 -4.40
C LEU A 48 -3.25 1.66 -4.30
N ASP A 49 -3.93 1.89 -3.17
CA ASP A 49 -5.36 1.60 -2.98
C ASP A 49 -6.20 2.21 -4.14
N VAL A 50 -5.86 3.43 -4.57
CA VAL A 50 -6.52 4.10 -5.71
C VAL A 50 -6.03 3.57 -7.05
N SER A 51 -4.71 3.58 -7.28
CA SER A 51 -4.15 3.33 -8.62
C SER A 51 -4.30 1.89 -9.09
N VAL A 52 -4.27 0.91 -8.18
CA VAL A 52 -4.50 -0.49 -8.51
C VAL A 52 -5.97 -0.74 -8.81
N ALA A 53 -6.89 -0.21 -7.99
CA ALA A 53 -8.33 -0.36 -8.21
C ALA A 53 -8.79 0.23 -9.55
N LEU A 54 -8.17 1.33 -9.99
CA LEU A 54 -8.46 2.00 -11.26
C LEU A 54 -7.65 1.46 -12.45
N GLY A 55 -6.74 0.51 -12.25
CA GLY A 55 -5.89 -0.04 -13.31
C GLY A 55 -4.93 0.98 -13.94
N LEU A 56 -4.50 2.00 -13.19
CA LEU A 56 -3.70 3.12 -13.71
C LEU A 56 -2.22 2.79 -13.94
N GLY A 57 -1.78 1.57 -13.59
CA GLY A 57 -0.40 1.11 -13.86
C GLY A 57 0.70 1.87 -13.12
N ARG A 58 0.36 2.61 -12.04
CA ARG A 58 1.34 3.36 -11.24
C ARG A 58 2.41 2.42 -10.68
N ARG A 59 3.68 2.80 -10.84
CA ARG A 59 4.82 2.17 -10.17
C ARG A 59 5.37 3.10 -9.09
N VAL A 60 5.46 2.59 -7.87
CA VAL A 60 6.10 3.32 -6.77
C VAL A 60 7.61 3.37 -7.05
N PRO A 61 8.28 4.54 -6.92
CA PRO A 61 9.73 4.58 -6.97
C PRO A 61 10.37 3.65 -5.92
N ASP A 62 11.34 2.85 -6.34
CA ASP A 62 11.96 1.79 -5.52
C ASP A 62 12.46 2.32 -4.18
N ASP A 63 13.10 3.49 -4.16
CA ASP A 63 13.62 4.11 -2.93
C ASP A 63 12.53 4.40 -1.88
N ARG A 64 11.30 4.66 -2.30
CA ARG A 64 10.16 4.89 -1.41
C ARG A 64 9.56 3.55 -0.97
N LEU A 65 9.47 2.60 -1.88
CA LEU A 65 8.93 1.28 -1.59
C LEU A 65 9.85 0.51 -0.63
N ASP A 66 11.16 0.55 -0.83
CA ASP A 66 12.16 -0.07 0.03
C ASP A 66 12.10 0.45 1.47
N ARG A 67 11.90 1.76 1.65
CA ARG A 67 11.73 2.35 2.99
C ARG A 67 10.49 1.81 3.69
N VAL A 68 9.36 1.72 2.98
CA VAL A 68 8.12 1.17 3.54
C VAL A 68 8.26 -0.32 3.85
N LEU A 69 8.82 -1.11 2.92
CA LEU A 69 9.04 -2.54 3.09
C LEU A 69 10.05 -2.86 4.20
N GLY A 70 11.08 -2.02 4.37
CA GLY A 70 12.06 -2.13 5.45
C GLY A 70 11.46 -1.89 6.84
N GLY A 71 10.36 -1.14 6.93
CA GLY A 71 9.59 -0.94 8.15
C GLY A 71 8.60 -2.06 8.48
N VAL A 72 8.32 -2.98 7.54
CA VAL A 72 7.36 -4.06 7.75
C VAL A 72 7.83 -5.01 8.85
N GLY A 73 6.90 -5.40 9.73
CA GLY A 73 7.20 -6.32 10.83
C GLY A 73 5.95 -6.91 11.47
N PRO A 74 6.11 -7.80 12.46
CA PRO A 74 4.98 -8.56 13.04
C PRO A 74 3.86 -7.70 13.61
N LYS A 75 4.18 -6.53 14.17
CA LYS A 75 3.19 -5.57 14.70
C LYS A 75 2.27 -5.03 13.59
N HIS A 76 2.81 -4.77 12.40
CA HIS A 76 2.06 -4.27 11.25
C HIS A 76 1.11 -5.34 10.73
N VAL A 77 1.58 -6.58 10.58
CA VAL A 77 0.71 -7.70 10.16
C VAL A 77 -0.40 -7.95 11.17
N LYS A 78 -0.09 -7.90 12.47
CA LYS A 78 -1.10 -7.98 13.53
C LYS A 78 -2.11 -6.83 13.46
N TYR A 79 -1.66 -5.61 13.17
CA TYR A 79 -2.52 -4.43 13.05
C TYR A 79 -3.53 -4.59 11.91
N PHE A 80 -3.09 -5.06 10.74
CA PHE A 80 -3.97 -5.27 9.59
C PHE A 80 -4.81 -6.55 9.70
N GLY A 81 -4.39 -7.51 10.50
CA GLY A 81 -5.12 -8.77 10.72
C GLY A 81 -5.10 -9.71 9.50
N THR A 82 -4.16 -9.50 8.57
CA THR A 82 -3.99 -10.34 7.38
C THR A 82 -3.55 -11.73 7.79
N ASP A 83 -4.35 -12.74 7.46
CA ASP A 83 -3.99 -14.13 7.68
C ASP A 83 -2.97 -14.62 6.63
N LEU A 84 -1.71 -14.61 7.02
CA LEU A 84 -0.58 -15.15 6.25
C LEU A 84 -0.16 -16.55 6.73
N THR A 85 -1.01 -17.27 7.46
CA THR A 85 -0.69 -18.63 7.94
C THR A 85 -0.42 -19.54 6.74
N GLY A 86 0.77 -20.14 6.74
CA GLY A 86 1.24 -21.03 5.67
C GLY A 86 1.54 -20.32 4.34
N VAL A 87 1.67 -18.99 4.33
CA VAL A 87 1.96 -18.19 3.13
C VAL A 87 3.27 -17.43 3.32
N GLN A 88 4.13 -17.49 2.31
CA GLN A 88 5.28 -16.61 2.18
C GLN A 88 5.02 -15.62 1.03
N LEU A 89 4.98 -14.33 1.35
CA LEU A 89 5.01 -13.28 0.34
C LEU A 89 6.40 -13.27 -0.29
N THR A 90 6.50 -13.29 -1.62
CA THR A 90 7.78 -13.29 -2.35
C THR A 90 7.69 -12.33 -3.51
N ALA A 91 8.38 -11.19 -3.40
CA ALA A 91 8.43 -10.22 -4.48
C ALA A 91 9.22 -10.77 -5.67
N ASP A 92 8.72 -10.55 -6.88
CA ASP A 92 9.42 -10.94 -8.11
C ASP A 92 10.32 -9.81 -8.65
N ASP A 93 10.15 -8.58 -8.17
CA ASP A 93 10.90 -7.39 -8.59
C ASP A 93 11.81 -6.79 -7.51
N HIS A 94 11.79 -7.34 -6.29
CA HIS A 94 12.65 -6.96 -5.17
C HIS A 94 13.15 -8.19 -4.43
N PRO A 95 14.34 -8.17 -3.80
CA PRO A 95 14.82 -9.25 -2.94
C PRO A 95 14.12 -9.21 -1.56
N TRP A 96 12.79 -9.19 -1.57
CA TRP A 96 11.96 -9.04 -0.38
C TRP A 96 11.01 -10.23 -0.24
N THR A 97 10.97 -10.77 0.98
CA THR A 97 10.04 -11.84 1.36
C THR A 97 9.51 -11.61 2.76
N TYR A 98 8.29 -12.05 3.03
CA TYR A 98 7.71 -12.01 4.38
C TYR A 98 6.84 -13.23 4.67
N GLY A 99 6.95 -13.79 5.87
CA GLY A 99 6.23 -15.00 6.26
C GLY A 99 6.90 -16.30 5.83
N ALA A 100 6.18 -17.41 5.96
CA ALA A 100 6.69 -18.75 5.71
C ALA A 100 5.58 -19.68 5.20
N GLY A 101 5.92 -20.55 4.26
CA GLY A 101 5.01 -21.54 3.67
C GLY A 101 5.00 -21.50 2.15
N ALA A 102 3.82 -21.70 1.54
CA ALA A 102 3.68 -21.68 0.09
C ALA A 102 3.90 -20.26 -0.45
N PRO A 103 4.66 -20.10 -1.55
CA PRO A 103 4.97 -18.78 -2.09
C PRO A 103 3.73 -18.16 -2.75
N LEU A 104 3.38 -16.96 -2.30
CA LEU A 104 2.53 -16.02 -2.99
C LEU A 104 3.42 -14.97 -3.66
N ARG A 105 3.36 -14.92 -4.99
CA ARG A 105 4.24 -14.09 -5.82
C ARG A 105 3.50 -12.93 -6.45
N GLY A 106 4.21 -11.83 -6.67
CA GLY A 106 3.70 -10.61 -7.28
C GLY A 106 4.75 -9.49 -7.20
N SER A 107 4.39 -8.30 -7.67
CA SER A 107 5.23 -7.12 -7.46
C SER A 107 5.31 -6.79 -5.96
N ALA A 108 6.42 -6.19 -5.51
CA ALA A 108 6.57 -5.84 -4.10
C ALA A 108 5.46 -4.87 -3.61
N GLN A 109 4.98 -3.97 -4.47
CA GLN A 109 3.88 -3.06 -4.17
C GLN A 109 2.52 -3.78 -4.03
N ASP A 110 2.29 -4.84 -4.82
CA ASP A 110 1.08 -5.66 -4.71
C ASP A 110 1.11 -6.51 -3.43
N LEU A 111 2.27 -7.09 -3.11
CA LEU A 111 2.43 -7.86 -1.86
C LEU A 111 2.34 -6.98 -0.61
N LEU A 112 2.76 -5.71 -0.70
CA LEU A 112 2.52 -4.72 0.36
C LEU A 112 1.01 -4.53 0.59
N LEU A 113 0.22 -4.39 -0.47
CA LEU A 113 -1.25 -4.29 -0.35
C LEU A 113 -1.86 -5.55 0.28
N VAL A 114 -1.41 -6.75 -0.13
CA VAL A 114 -1.82 -8.02 0.49
C VAL A 114 -1.52 -8.01 1.99
N LEU A 115 -0.30 -7.62 2.38
CA LEU A 115 0.09 -7.52 3.79
C LEU A 115 -0.80 -6.55 4.56
N CYS A 116 -1.22 -5.45 3.92
CA CYS A 116 -2.17 -4.48 4.46
C CYS A 116 -3.65 -4.94 4.41
N GLY A 117 -3.90 -6.21 4.08
CA GLY A 117 -5.22 -6.82 4.12
C GLY A 117 -6.09 -6.53 2.91
N ARG A 118 -5.52 -5.98 1.83
CA ARG A 118 -6.24 -5.74 0.58
C ARG A 118 -6.31 -7.01 -0.25
N ARG A 119 -7.43 -7.16 -0.96
CA ARG A 119 -7.55 -8.11 -2.06
C ARG A 119 -7.31 -7.38 -3.37
N LEU A 120 -6.57 -8.00 -4.28
CA LEU A 120 -6.18 -7.39 -5.55
C LEU A 120 -7.06 -7.86 -6.70
N PRO A 121 -7.18 -7.06 -7.78
CA PRO A 121 -7.78 -7.53 -9.02
C PRO A 121 -7.10 -8.82 -9.53
N PRO A 122 -7.81 -9.68 -10.27
CA PRO A 122 -7.20 -10.84 -10.91
C PRO A 122 -6.00 -10.47 -11.77
N GLY A 123 -4.96 -11.32 -11.75
CA GLY A 123 -3.75 -11.15 -12.57
C GLY A 123 -2.55 -10.48 -11.88
N HIS A 124 -2.74 -9.92 -10.68
CA HIS A 124 -1.63 -9.34 -9.89
C HIS A 124 -0.78 -10.36 -9.13
N LEU A 125 -1.37 -11.51 -8.80
CA LEU A 125 -0.78 -12.50 -7.90
C LEU A 125 -0.67 -13.87 -8.57
N THR A 126 0.41 -14.59 -8.27
CA THR A 126 0.62 -15.97 -8.71
C THR A 126 1.07 -16.88 -7.57
N GLY A 127 0.96 -18.19 -7.78
CA GLY A 127 1.18 -19.21 -6.75
C GLY A 127 -0.12 -19.77 -6.18
N GLU A 128 -0.02 -20.93 -5.54
CA GLU A 128 -1.17 -21.67 -5.00
C GLU A 128 -2.06 -20.82 -4.06
N PRO A 129 -1.52 -19.96 -3.17
CA PRO A 129 -2.35 -19.16 -2.27
C PRO A 129 -3.11 -17.99 -2.93
N SER A 130 -2.85 -17.66 -4.21
CA SER A 130 -3.37 -16.45 -4.87
C SER A 130 -4.90 -16.25 -4.77
N PRO A 131 -5.74 -17.29 -4.88
CA PRO A 131 -7.19 -17.14 -4.75
C PRO A 131 -7.65 -16.54 -3.41
N ARG A 132 -6.88 -16.70 -2.32
CA ARG A 132 -7.20 -16.11 -1.00
C ARG A 132 -7.15 -14.59 -0.99
N PHE A 133 -6.29 -14.02 -1.84
CA PHE A 133 -5.93 -12.61 -1.85
C PHE A 133 -6.38 -11.89 -3.13
N THR A 134 -7.10 -12.59 -4.00
CA THR A 134 -7.69 -12.03 -5.22
C THR A 134 -9.15 -11.63 -4.94
N ALA A 135 -9.56 -10.47 -5.41
CA ALA A 135 -10.95 -10.02 -5.37
C ALA A 135 -11.78 -10.87 -6.34
N THR A 136 -12.96 -11.30 -5.90
CA THR A 136 -13.98 -11.85 -6.79
C THR A 136 -14.51 -10.75 -7.70
N VAL A 137 -14.63 -11.07 -8.99
CA VAL A 137 -15.25 -10.20 -10.01
C VAL A 137 -16.74 -10.07 -9.75
#